data_AF-A0A655J8R7-F1
#
_entry.id   AF-A0A655J8R7-F1
#
_cell.length_a   1.000
_cell.length_b   1.000
_cell.length_c   1.000
_cell.angle_alpha   90.00
_cell.angle_beta   90.00
_cell.angle_gamma   90.00
#
_symmetry.space_group_name_H-M   'P 1'
#
loop_
_entity.id
_entity.type
_entity.pdbx_description
1 polymer ?
#
loop_
_entity_poly.entity_id
_entity_poly.type
_entity_poly.pdbx_seq_one_letter_code
_entity_poly.pdbx_strand_id
1 'polypeptide(L)'
;MPQMPPPDSDPEEVKRWWHSLTPGQQDRVKQWFPNTLRNRDGIPIAVRNELNLSVLQRELTRLQNGWLSRDGVWHTDTDKLADLRALRDTLAAHPGTSLILLDTASDPRKVLAAVGVGDVDNAERVGVTMGGLNTRVSSSVGDMVKEAGIQRAKAAELREREPPR
;
A
#
# COMPACT_ATOMS: atom_id res chain seq x y z
N MET A 1 25.17 10.66 -3.73
CA MET A 1 23.76 10.24 -3.53
C MET A 1 23.06 11.28 -2.68
N PRO A 2 21.76 11.54 -2.86
CA PRO A 2 21.04 12.39 -1.92
C PRO A 2 21.04 11.73 -0.53
N GLN A 3 21.33 12.52 0.51
CA GLN A 3 21.19 12.08 1.89
C GLN A 3 19.70 11.91 2.19
N MET A 4 19.31 10.75 2.71
CA MET A 4 17.92 10.48 3.10
C MET A 4 17.62 11.10 4.47
N PRO A 5 16.42 11.65 4.68
CA PRO A 5 15.98 12.04 6.01
C PRO A 5 15.93 10.82 6.94
N PRO A 6 16.29 10.97 8.24
CA PRO A 6 16.19 9.91 9.25
C PRO A 6 14.83 9.21 9.27
N PRO A 7 14.72 7.94 9.71
CA PRO A 7 13.47 7.18 9.67
C PRO A 7 12.28 7.89 10.34
N ASP A 8 12.52 8.61 11.42
CA ASP A 8 11.49 9.28 12.23
C ASP A 8 11.27 10.76 11.83
N SER A 9 11.80 11.18 10.67
CA SER A 9 11.56 12.52 10.13
C SER A 9 10.08 12.77 9.88
N ASP A 10 9.67 14.01 10.10
CA ASP A 10 8.31 14.48 9.84
C ASP A 10 7.91 14.25 8.36
N PRO A 11 6.67 13.83 8.06
CA PRO A 11 6.22 13.59 6.69
C PRO A 11 6.41 14.78 5.75
N GLU A 12 6.26 16.03 6.22
CA GLU A 12 6.47 17.21 5.39
C GLU A 12 7.96 17.43 5.05
N GLU A 13 8.86 17.04 5.95
CA GLU A 13 10.30 17.02 5.66
C GLU A 13 10.63 15.99 4.58
N VAL A 14 10.09 14.78 4.70
CA VAL A 14 10.28 13.70 3.71
C VAL A 14 9.72 14.11 2.35
N LYS A 15 8.55 14.75 2.33
CA LYS A 15 7.93 15.29 1.12
C LYS A 15 8.81 16.34 0.45
N ARG A 16 9.26 17.35 1.19
CA ARG A 16 10.17 18.39 0.66
C ARG A 16 11.45 17.78 0.10
N TRP A 17 12.04 16.83 0.82
CA TRP A 17 13.21 16.10 0.36
C TRP A 17 12.94 15.37 -0.95
N TRP A 18 11.87 14.57 -1.04
CA TRP A 18 11.53 13.82 -2.25
C TRP A 18 11.35 14.74 -3.46
N HIS A 19 10.68 15.87 -3.30
CA HIS A 19 10.45 16.85 -4.37
C HIS A 19 11.70 17.67 -4.74
N SER A 20 12.71 17.73 -3.88
CA SER A 20 14.01 18.35 -4.19
C SER A 20 14.88 17.48 -5.09
N LEU A 21 14.58 16.18 -5.21
CA LEU A 21 15.33 15.24 -6.02
C LEU A 21 15.03 15.41 -7.51
N THR A 22 16.05 15.28 -8.34
CA THR A 22 15.85 15.12 -9.79
C THR A 22 15.19 13.77 -10.10
N PRO A 23 14.54 13.58 -11.26
CA PRO A 23 13.96 12.29 -11.64
C PRO A 23 14.96 11.12 -11.55
N GLY A 24 16.19 11.33 -12.04
CA GLY A 24 17.25 10.31 -11.95
C GLY A 24 17.73 10.03 -10.52
N GLN A 25 17.63 11.00 -9.60
CA GLN A 25 17.87 10.77 -8.18
C GLN A 25 16.72 9.99 -7.54
N GLN A 26 15.46 10.33 -7.85
CA GLN A 26 14.27 9.59 -7.40
C GLN A 26 14.35 8.12 -7.83
N ASP A 27 14.65 7.84 -9.09
CA ASP A 27 14.80 6.47 -9.60
C ASP A 27 15.91 5.70 -8.88
N ARG A 28 17.05 6.36 -8.61
CA ARG A 28 18.15 5.72 -7.88
C ARG A 28 17.78 5.37 -6.45
N VAL A 29 17.05 6.25 -5.75
CA VAL A 29 16.59 5.95 -4.39
C VAL A 29 15.53 4.84 -4.41
N LYS A 30 14.58 4.84 -5.36
CA LYS A 30 13.63 3.73 -5.55
C LYS A 30 14.34 2.39 -5.72
N GLN A 31 15.41 2.36 -6.52
CA GLN A 31 16.16 1.14 -6.79
C GLN A 31 16.96 0.66 -5.57
N TRP A 32 17.61 1.56 -4.82
CA TRP A 32 18.56 1.15 -3.77
C TRP A 32 17.92 1.04 -2.39
N PHE A 33 16.87 1.82 -2.13
CA PHE A 33 16.18 1.86 -0.83
C PHE A 33 14.65 1.67 -0.93
N PRO A 34 14.15 0.67 -1.70
CA PRO A 34 12.71 0.50 -1.91
C PRO A 34 11.95 0.25 -0.61
N ASN A 35 12.52 -0.55 0.29
CA ASN A 35 11.86 -0.88 1.57
C ASN A 35 11.75 0.31 2.52
N THR A 36 12.69 1.26 2.44
CA THR A 36 12.66 2.49 3.24
C THR A 36 11.64 3.49 2.69
N LEU A 37 11.28 3.41 1.41
CA LEU A 37 10.34 4.35 0.77
C LEU A 37 8.89 3.85 0.77
N ARG A 38 8.67 2.55 0.51
CA ARG A 38 7.35 2.02 0.13
C ARG A 38 6.21 2.23 1.13
N ASN A 39 6.54 2.32 2.42
CA ASN A 39 5.58 2.55 3.50
C ASN A 39 5.83 3.87 4.23
N ARG A 40 6.67 4.75 3.67
CA ARG A 40 7.12 5.96 4.33
C ARG A 40 6.19 7.12 4.03
N ASP A 41 5.74 7.79 5.08
CA ASP A 41 4.90 8.98 4.96
C ASP A 41 5.70 10.15 4.37
N GLY A 42 5.00 11.00 3.61
CA GLY A 42 5.62 12.05 2.79
C GLY A 42 6.09 11.59 1.40
N ILE A 43 6.16 10.29 1.13
CA ILE A 43 6.41 9.75 -0.22
C ILE A 43 5.08 9.66 -0.99
N PRO A 44 5.01 10.14 -2.25
CA PRO A 44 3.78 10.09 -3.05
C PRO A 44 3.19 8.69 -3.17
N ILE A 45 1.86 8.58 -3.13
CA ILE A 45 1.15 7.30 -3.16
C ILE A 45 1.46 6.51 -4.42
N ALA A 46 1.64 7.18 -5.57
CA ALA A 46 2.03 6.49 -6.81
C ALA A 46 3.37 5.74 -6.67
N VAL A 47 4.33 6.34 -5.97
CA VAL A 47 5.65 5.72 -5.69
C VAL A 47 5.49 4.60 -4.67
N ARG A 48 4.71 4.82 -3.60
CA ARG A 48 4.41 3.78 -2.60
C ARG A 48 3.73 2.57 -3.24
N ASN A 49 2.77 2.80 -4.12
CA ASN A 49 2.05 1.78 -4.89
C ASN A 49 2.99 0.98 -5.80
N GLU A 50 3.81 1.66 -6.60
CA GLU A 50 4.83 1.02 -7.47
C GLU A 50 5.71 0.04 -6.67
N LEU A 51 6.26 0.53 -5.55
CA LEU A 51 7.17 -0.25 -4.72
C LEU A 51 6.44 -1.37 -3.97
N ASN A 52 5.25 -1.12 -3.44
CA ASN A 52 4.47 -2.14 -2.73
C ASN A 52 3.93 -3.22 -3.65
N LEU A 53 3.55 -2.92 -4.90
CA LEU A 53 3.17 -3.93 -5.90
C LEU A 53 4.35 -4.86 -6.21
N SER A 54 5.57 -4.31 -6.30
CA SER A 54 6.78 -5.11 -6.46
C SER A 54 7.04 -6.02 -5.26
N VAL A 55 6.79 -5.54 -4.03
CA VAL A 55 6.89 -6.37 -2.81
C VAL A 55 5.79 -7.43 -2.79
N LEU A 56 4.54 -7.08 -3.09
CA LEU A 56 3.41 -8.00 -3.16
C LEU A 56 3.73 -9.20 -4.06
N GLN A 57 4.23 -8.94 -5.27
CA GLN A 57 4.59 -10.00 -6.20
C GLN A 57 5.72 -10.88 -5.68
N ARG A 58 6.76 -10.28 -5.08
CA ARG A 58 7.88 -11.04 -4.49
C ARG A 58 7.41 -11.94 -3.35
N GLU A 59 6.57 -11.41 -2.46
CA GLU A 59 6.05 -12.15 -1.30
C GLU A 59 5.10 -13.28 -1.72
N LEU A 60 4.29 -13.05 -2.75
CA LEU A 60 3.49 -14.10 -3.39
C LEU A 60 4.38 -15.26 -3.85
N THR A 61 5.40 -14.98 -4.66
CA THR A 61 6.33 -16.01 -5.15
C THR A 61 7.04 -16.72 -4.01
N ARG A 62 7.52 -15.98 -3.01
CA ARG A 62 8.21 -16.53 -1.83
C ARG A 62 7.33 -17.51 -1.06
N LEU A 63 6.07 -17.15 -0.78
CA LEU A 63 5.14 -18.01 -0.02
C LEU A 63 4.59 -19.17 -0.86
N GLN A 64 4.35 -18.96 -2.16
CA GLN A 64 3.91 -20.01 -3.08
C GLN A 64 4.95 -21.13 -3.21
N ASN A 65 6.21 -20.76 -3.37
CA ASN A 65 7.29 -21.73 -3.53
C ASN A 65 7.70 -22.34 -2.19
N GLY A 66 7.49 -21.62 -1.09
CA GLY A 66 8.09 -21.93 0.19
C GLY A 66 9.62 -21.84 0.13
N TRP A 67 10.27 -22.03 1.28
CA TRP A 67 11.73 -22.12 1.33
C TRP A 67 12.20 -23.02 2.46
N LEU A 68 13.37 -23.62 2.30
CA LEU A 68 14.04 -24.40 3.33
C LEU A 68 14.99 -23.48 4.09
N SER A 69 14.89 -23.40 5.42
CA SER A 69 15.88 -22.71 6.24
C SER A 69 17.15 -23.53 6.41
N ARG A 70 18.22 -22.90 6.90
CA ARG A 70 19.55 -23.54 7.05
C ARG A 70 19.55 -24.76 7.97
N ASP A 71 18.61 -24.82 8.91
CA ASP A 71 18.36 -25.93 9.84
C ASP A 71 17.45 -27.02 9.26
N GLY A 72 17.07 -26.92 7.97
CA GLY A 72 16.25 -27.92 7.29
C GLY A 72 14.75 -27.82 7.53
N VAL A 73 14.27 -26.74 8.16
CA VAL A 73 12.83 -26.52 8.35
C VAL A 73 12.21 -25.93 7.08
N TRP A 74 11.11 -26.51 6.61
CA TRP A 74 10.34 -25.96 5.50
C TRP A 74 9.43 -24.83 5.98
N HIS A 75 9.49 -23.69 5.33
CA HIS A 75 8.69 -22.52 5.64
C HIS A 75 7.73 -22.18 4.50
N THR A 76 6.46 -22.03 4.87
CA THR A 76 5.40 -21.42 4.06
C THR A 76 4.35 -20.87 5.02
N ASP A 77 3.47 -20.02 4.52
CA ASP A 77 2.35 -19.46 5.28
C ASP A 77 1.14 -19.37 4.35
N THR A 78 0.23 -20.33 4.49
CA THR A 78 -0.97 -20.44 3.64
C THR A 78 -1.94 -19.28 3.88
N ASP A 79 -2.00 -18.76 5.11
CA ASP A 79 -2.92 -17.69 5.50
C ASP A 79 -2.44 -16.35 4.94
N LYS A 80 -1.15 -16.03 5.08
CA LYS A 80 -0.56 -14.85 4.43
C LYS A 80 -0.60 -14.99 2.92
N LEU A 81 -0.41 -16.19 2.38
CA LEU A 81 -0.54 -16.41 0.93
C LEU A 81 -1.97 -16.13 0.45
N ALA A 82 -2.99 -16.53 1.21
CA ALA A 82 -4.39 -16.21 0.91
C ALA A 82 -4.63 -14.68 0.99
N ASP A 83 -4.09 -13.99 1.99
CA ASP A 83 -4.17 -12.53 2.09
C ASP A 83 -3.58 -11.84 0.85
N LEU A 84 -2.36 -12.19 0.46
CA LEU A 84 -1.68 -11.57 -0.67
C LEU A 84 -2.39 -11.86 -2.01
N ARG A 85 -2.96 -13.07 -2.17
CA ARG A 85 -3.74 -13.41 -3.37
C ARG A 85 -5.00 -12.55 -3.46
N ALA A 86 -5.77 -12.48 -2.37
CA ALA A 86 -6.97 -11.64 -2.33
C ALA A 86 -6.65 -10.17 -2.58
N LEU A 87 -5.54 -9.67 -2.03
CA LEU A 87 -5.07 -8.31 -2.27
C LEU A 87 -4.73 -8.07 -3.74
N ARG A 88 -3.93 -8.95 -4.37
CA ARG A 88 -3.60 -8.88 -5.80
C ARG A 88 -4.86 -8.89 -6.66
N ASP A 89 -5.76 -9.83 -6.40
CA ASP A 89 -6.98 -10.03 -7.20
C ASP A 89 -7.92 -8.82 -7.05
N THR A 90 -8.01 -8.24 -5.85
CA THR A 90 -8.78 -7.02 -5.59
C THR A 90 -8.21 -5.81 -6.34
N LEU A 91 -6.90 -5.60 -6.28
CA LEU A 91 -6.23 -4.50 -6.99
C LEU A 91 -6.39 -4.63 -8.51
N ALA A 92 -6.33 -5.85 -9.05
CA ALA A 92 -6.54 -6.12 -10.47
C ALA A 92 -7.99 -5.89 -10.91
N ALA A 93 -8.97 -6.24 -10.07
CA ALA A 93 -10.39 -6.08 -10.37
C ALA A 93 -10.89 -4.63 -10.26
N HIS A 94 -10.18 -3.77 -9.54
CA HIS A 94 -10.59 -2.39 -9.26
C HIS A 94 -9.53 -1.39 -9.76
N PRO A 95 -9.54 -1.04 -11.06
CA PRO A 95 -8.67 0.00 -11.58
C PRO A 95 -8.93 1.33 -10.86
N GLY A 96 -7.87 2.12 -10.64
CA GLY A 96 -7.95 3.33 -9.83
C GLY A 96 -7.79 3.10 -8.33
N THR A 97 -7.39 1.89 -7.92
CA THR A 97 -6.89 1.61 -6.57
C THR A 97 -5.37 1.77 -6.48
N SER A 98 -4.86 2.02 -5.28
CA SER A 98 -3.41 2.10 -5.00
C SER A 98 -3.07 1.39 -3.71
N LEU A 99 -2.02 0.59 -3.70
CA LEU A 99 -1.49 -0.09 -2.51
C LEU A 99 -0.56 0.85 -1.72
N ILE A 100 -1.14 1.61 -0.80
CA ILE A 100 -0.46 2.65 -0.01
C ILE A 100 0.50 2.03 1.01
N LEU A 101 0.09 0.93 1.65
CA LEU A 101 0.88 0.23 2.64
C LEU A 101 0.75 -1.27 2.45
N LEU A 102 1.88 -1.98 2.57
CA LEU A 102 1.93 -3.43 2.66
C LEU A 102 2.91 -3.84 3.75
N ASP A 103 2.42 -4.53 4.77
CA ASP A 103 3.23 -5.09 5.84
C ASP A 103 2.96 -6.60 5.97
N THR A 104 4.01 -7.38 5.71
CA THR A 104 4.00 -8.84 5.79
C THR A 104 4.81 -9.36 6.97
N ALA A 105 5.43 -8.47 7.75
CA ALA A 105 6.46 -8.80 8.73
C ALA A 105 6.02 -8.55 10.18
N SER A 106 5.31 -7.45 10.45
CA SER A 106 5.03 -7.05 11.85
C SER A 106 4.04 -7.96 12.57
N ASP A 107 3.06 -8.53 11.85
CA ASP A 107 2.18 -9.57 12.39
C ASP A 107 2.62 -10.94 11.83
N PRO A 108 3.01 -11.92 12.68
CA PRO A 108 3.42 -13.23 12.20
C PRO A 108 2.29 -14.03 11.57
N ARG A 109 1.02 -13.69 11.83
CA ARG A 109 -0.16 -14.49 11.44
C ARG A 109 -0.90 -13.95 10.21
N LYS A 110 -0.73 -12.67 9.86
CA LYS A 110 -1.50 -12.03 8.78
C LYS A 110 -0.73 -10.91 8.09
N VAL A 111 -1.21 -10.55 6.92
CA VAL A 111 -0.77 -9.35 6.20
C VAL A 111 -1.62 -8.16 6.64
N LEU A 112 -0.98 -7.00 6.78
CA LEU A 112 -1.64 -5.72 6.94
C LEU A 112 -1.47 -4.91 5.66
N ALA A 113 -2.54 -4.26 5.20
CA ALA A 113 -2.51 -3.46 3.99
C ALA A 113 -3.40 -2.22 4.11
N ALA A 114 -3.01 -1.14 3.44
CA ALA A 114 -3.87 0.02 3.21
C ALA A 114 -4.02 0.22 1.70
N VAL A 115 -5.26 0.33 1.24
CA VAL A 115 -5.62 0.52 -0.17
C VAL A 115 -6.35 1.85 -0.32
N GLY A 116 -5.83 2.71 -1.21
CA GLY A 116 -6.49 3.94 -1.63
C GLY A 116 -7.43 3.69 -2.81
N VAL A 117 -8.52 4.46 -2.90
CA VAL A 117 -9.45 4.44 -4.03
C VAL A 117 -9.57 5.86 -4.59
N GLY A 118 -9.18 6.04 -5.86
CA GLY A 118 -9.06 7.34 -6.50
C GLY A 118 -7.73 8.06 -6.19
N ASP A 119 -7.67 9.36 -6.49
CA ASP A 119 -6.50 10.19 -6.25
C ASP A 119 -6.50 10.73 -4.81
N VAL A 120 -5.90 9.96 -3.90
CA VAL A 120 -5.85 10.29 -2.47
C VAL A 120 -4.87 11.43 -2.18
N ASP A 121 -3.79 11.57 -2.95
CA ASP A 121 -2.77 12.61 -2.73
C ASP A 121 -3.32 14.03 -3.02
N ASN A 122 -4.25 14.15 -3.98
CA ASN A 122 -4.85 15.43 -4.37
C ASN A 122 -6.31 15.59 -3.94
N ALA A 123 -6.84 14.68 -3.13
CA ALA A 123 -8.23 14.74 -2.69
C ALA A 123 -8.49 15.96 -1.79
N GLU A 124 -9.58 16.68 -2.05
CA GLU A 124 -10.06 17.75 -1.16
C GLU A 124 -10.50 17.19 0.20
N ARG A 125 -11.06 15.97 0.21
CA ARG A 125 -11.50 15.24 1.40
C ARG A 125 -11.18 13.76 1.25
N VAL A 126 -10.72 13.14 2.33
CA VAL A 126 -10.43 11.70 2.40
C VAL A 126 -11.36 11.06 3.42
N GLY A 127 -12.01 9.97 3.02
CA GLY A 127 -12.74 9.07 3.93
C GLY A 127 -11.86 7.85 4.25
N VAL A 128 -11.94 7.35 5.49
CA VAL A 128 -11.15 6.20 5.94
C VAL A 128 -12.09 5.16 6.55
N THR A 129 -11.98 3.93 6.05
CA THR A 129 -12.65 2.75 6.63
C THR A 129 -11.59 1.81 7.18
N MET A 130 -11.71 1.45 8.46
CA MET A 130 -10.78 0.55 9.13
C MET A 130 -11.41 -0.81 9.40
N GLY A 131 -10.61 -1.86 9.26
CA GLY A 131 -11.00 -3.20 9.67
C GLY A 131 -11.13 -3.32 11.19
N GLY A 132 -12.09 -4.14 11.64
CA GLY A 132 -12.27 -4.49 13.05
C GLY A 132 -11.49 -5.74 13.47
N LEU A 133 -11.80 -6.23 14.67
CA LEU A 133 -11.14 -7.40 15.29
C LEU A 133 -11.10 -8.65 14.39
N ASN A 134 -12.18 -8.89 13.63
CA ASN A 134 -12.33 -10.06 12.76
C ASN A 134 -12.01 -9.77 11.29
N THR A 135 -11.48 -8.60 10.96
CA THR A 135 -11.12 -8.26 9.58
C THR A 135 -9.79 -8.91 9.21
N ARG A 136 -9.78 -9.59 8.07
CA ARG A 136 -8.60 -10.17 7.44
C ARG A 136 -8.55 -9.77 5.97
N VAL A 137 -7.36 -9.53 5.44
CA VAL A 137 -7.17 -9.12 4.04
C VAL A 137 -7.81 -10.15 3.10
N SER A 138 -7.57 -11.45 3.32
CA SER A 138 -8.12 -12.53 2.48
C SER A 138 -9.65 -12.54 2.35
N SER A 139 -10.38 -12.14 3.39
CA SER A 139 -11.84 -12.23 3.45
C SER A 139 -12.57 -10.90 3.24
N SER A 140 -11.88 -9.77 3.40
CA SER A 140 -12.56 -8.47 3.55
C SER A 140 -12.08 -7.38 2.60
N VAL A 141 -10.85 -7.47 2.05
CA VAL A 141 -10.27 -6.36 1.26
C VAL A 141 -11.10 -6.03 0.02
N GLY A 142 -11.65 -7.04 -0.64
CA GLY A 142 -12.49 -6.86 -1.82
C GLY A 142 -13.76 -6.06 -1.51
N ASP A 143 -14.45 -6.40 -0.43
CA ASP A 143 -15.70 -5.72 -0.05
C ASP A 143 -15.43 -4.33 0.53
N MET A 144 -14.33 -4.15 1.27
CA MET A 144 -13.91 -2.82 1.73
C MET A 144 -13.56 -1.88 0.57
N VAL A 145 -12.90 -2.37 -0.49
CA VAL A 145 -12.61 -1.56 -1.68
C VAL A 145 -13.90 -1.21 -2.44
N LYS A 146 -14.85 -2.14 -2.57
CA LYS A 146 -16.17 -1.84 -3.15
C LYS A 146 -16.90 -0.79 -2.33
N GLU A 147 -16.92 -0.94 -1.01
CA GLU A 147 -17.54 0.03 -0.10
C GLU A 147 -16.92 1.42 -0.25
N ALA A 148 -15.59 1.52 -0.24
CA ALA A 148 -14.89 2.79 -0.45
C ALA A 148 -15.22 3.40 -1.82
N GLY A 149 -15.35 2.57 -2.87
CA GLY A 149 -15.82 3.00 -4.19
C GLY A 149 -17.23 3.58 -4.17
N ILE A 150 -18.17 2.92 -3.48
CA ILE A 150 -19.55 3.37 -3.30
C ILE A 150 -19.60 4.70 -2.52
N GLN A 151 -18.85 4.79 -1.42
CA GLN A 151 -18.77 6.01 -0.61
C GLN A 151 -18.22 7.17 -1.42
N ARG A 152 -17.15 6.95 -2.20
CA ARG A 152 -16.58 7.96 -3.10
C ARG A 152 -17.59 8.41 -4.16
N ALA A 153 -18.28 7.47 -4.80
CA ALA A 153 -19.29 7.79 -5.82
C ALA A 153 -20.44 8.61 -5.21
N LYS A 154 -20.90 8.25 -4.01
CA LYS A 154 -21.95 8.98 -3.31
C LYS A 154 -21.50 10.39 -2.91
N ALA A 155 -20.27 10.54 -2.42
CA ALA A 155 -19.71 11.84 -2.07
C ALA A 155 -19.59 12.76 -3.30
N ALA A 156 -19.21 12.21 -4.46
CA ALA A 156 -19.18 12.97 -5.72
C ALA A 156 -20.57 13.46 -6.12
N GLU A 157 -21.59 12.60 -6.06
CA GLU A 157 -22.98 12.95 -6.35
C GLU A 157 -23.51 14.06 -5.43
N LEU A 158 -23.23 13.98 -4.12
CA LEU A 158 -23.66 15.00 -3.17
C LEU A 158 -23.01 16.37 -3.44
N ARG A 159 -21.72 16.38 -3.82
CA ARG A 159 -21.00 17.62 -4.15
C ARG A 159 -21.55 18.31 -5.40
N GLU A 160 -22.06 17.55 -6.36
CA GLU A 160 -22.71 18.11 -7.55
C GLU A 160 -24.07 18.75 -7.22
N ARG A 161 -24.79 18.22 -6.24
CA ARG A 161 -26.10 18.75 -5.80
C ARG A 161 -25.96 19.97 -4.88
N GLU A 162 -24.92 20.00 -4.06
CA GLU A 162 -24.63 21.07 -3.11
C GLU A 162 -23.19 21.56 -3.33
N PRO A 163 -22.95 22.43 -4.32
CA PRO A 163 -21.62 22.95 -4.57
C PRO A 163 -21.09 23.67 -3.32
N PRO A 164 -19.79 23.55 -3.02
CA PRO A 164 -19.20 24.20 -1.85
C PRO A 164 -19.44 25.72 -1.92
N ARG A 165 -19.79 26.31 -0.77
CA ARG A 165 -19.96 27.78 -0.62
C ARG A 165 -18.64 28.51 -0.70
#